data_AF-A0A2A3G928-F1
#
_entry.id   AF-A0A2A3G928-F1
#
_cell.length_a   1.000
_cell.length_b   1.000
_cell.length_c   1.000
_cell.angle_alpha   90.00
_cell.angle_beta   90.00
_cell.angle_gamma   90.00
#
_symmetry.space_group_name_H-M   'P 1'
#
loop_
_entity.id
_entity.type
_entity.pdbx_description
1 polymer ?
#
loop_
_entity_poly.entity_id
_entity_poly.type
_entity_poly.pdbx_seq_one_letter_code
_entity_poly.pdbx_strand_id
1 'polypeptide(L)'
;MNERSYVAGDGPLAGLRVVELAGIGPGPHAALLLADLGAEVVRVQRGGRVASHDQQLRGRHALVHADLKKESDVTEVLDLVDRADVLIEGFRPGVTERLGLGPDTCLRRNAGLIYARMTGWGQDGPLAERAGHDINYISLTGVLHAIGRRGERPVPPLNLIGDFGGGSMLLIVGVLAALVERQRSGLGQVVDAAMVDGALAISHMIWGLRARGQWSDERGVNVLDGGHPYYDTYETADAKYVAVGAIEQPFYAELLRGLGLNPEELPAQYETSTHPELQRIFADRFRSKTRDEWVRVFGATDACVTPVLTFAEASEHPHIKARSSLIELDHTTQHAPAPRFSRTPSAIPAAPPTSATPISDVWR
;
A
#
# COMPACT_ATOMS: atom_id res chain seq x y z
N MET A 1 26.75 -9.89 11.72
CA MET A 1 25.29 -10.08 11.58
C MET A 1 24.79 -10.15 13.01
N ASN A 2 24.33 -9.04 13.59
CA ASN A 2 23.86 -9.06 14.99
C ASN A 2 22.51 -9.76 15.00
N GLU A 3 22.45 -10.91 15.67
CA GLU A 3 21.21 -11.56 16.09
C GLU A 3 20.46 -10.59 17.00
N ARG A 4 19.58 -9.76 16.43
CA ARG A 4 18.57 -9.05 17.22
C ARG A 4 17.36 -9.96 17.29
N SER A 5 17.24 -10.66 18.42
CA SER A 5 16.01 -11.33 18.83
C SER A 5 14.88 -10.31 18.92
N TYR A 6 13.68 -10.71 18.51
CA TYR A 6 12.44 -9.96 18.71
C TYR A 6 12.28 -9.56 20.18
N VAL A 7 12.09 -8.27 20.44
CA VAL A 7 11.58 -7.75 21.70
C VAL A 7 10.28 -7.03 21.37
N ALA A 8 9.15 -7.55 21.86
CA ALA A 8 7.88 -6.84 21.76
C ALA A 8 8.02 -5.46 22.44
N GLY A 9 7.57 -4.39 21.77
CA GLY A 9 7.70 -3.03 22.28
C GLY A 9 8.89 -2.21 21.77
N ASP A 10 9.56 -2.65 20.70
CA ASP A 10 10.54 -1.84 19.96
C ASP A 10 9.92 -1.21 18.69
N GLY A 11 10.39 -0.02 18.31
CA GLY A 11 9.91 0.73 17.14
C GLY A 11 9.37 2.12 17.50
N PRO A 12 9.05 2.96 16.50
CA PRO A 12 8.54 4.31 16.75
C PRO A 12 7.13 4.36 17.36
N LEU A 13 6.33 3.29 17.24
CA LEU A 13 4.98 3.18 17.80
C LEU A 13 4.92 2.26 19.04
N ALA A 14 6.07 1.96 19.64
CA ALA A 14 6.14 1.23 20.90
C ALA A 14 5.22 1.85 21.96
N GLY A 15 4.40 1.01 22.59
CA GLY A 15 3.41 1.41 23.60
C GLY A 15 2.06 1.86 23.06
N LEU A 16 1.89 2.00 21.73
CA LEU A 16 0.59 2.29 21.12
C LEU A 16 -0.30 1.04 21.13
N ARG A 17 -1.50 1.14 21.69
CA ARG A 17 -2.45 0.02 21.80
C ARG A 17 -3.56 0.12 20.76
N VAL A 18 -3.68 -0.91 19.91
CA VAL A 18 -4.64 -0.91 18.79
C VAL A 18 -5.56 -2.11 18.90
N VAL A 19 -6.87 -1.86 18.85
CA VAL A 19 -7.89 -2.90 18.67
C VAL A 19 -8.28 -2.96 17.21
N GLU A 20 -8.11 -4.12 16.58
CA GLU A 20 -8.54 -4.38 15.21
C GLU A 20 -9.79 -5.27 15.22
N LEU A 21 -10.93 -4.77 14.78
CA LEU A 21 -12.09 -5.62 14.50
C LEU A 21 -11.87 -6.33 13.15
N ALA A 22 -11.94 -7.66 13.18
CA ALA A 22 -11.58 -8.49 12.03
C ALA A 22 -12.33 -8.12 10.74
N GLY A 23 -11.56 -7.66 9.75
CA GLY A 23 -12.01 -7.39 8.38
C GLY A 23 -11.11 -8.06 7.34
N ILE A 24 -11.19 -7.54 6.11
CA ILE A 24 -10.39 -7.94 4.94
C ILE A 24 -9.76 -6.70 4.28
N GLY A 25 -8.69 -6.89 3.51
CA GLY A 25 -8.10 -5.85 2.67
C GLY A 25 -7.46 -4.72 3.48
N PRO A 26 -7.96 -3.47 3.38
CA PRO A 26 -7.28 -2.29 3.92
C PRO A 26 -7.14 -2.26 5.45
N GLY A 27 -8.14 -2.74 6.20
CA GLY A 27 -8.11 -2.74 7.67
C GLY A 27 -6.97 -3.59 8.25
N PRO A 28 -6.90 -4.89 7.91
CA PRO A 28 -5.79 -5.76 8.34
C PRO A 28 -4.41 -5.30 7.85
N HIS A 29 -4.33 -4.70 6.65
CA HIS A 29 -3.08 -4.13 6.15
C HIS A 29 -2.62 -2.92 6.97
N ALA A 30 -3.54 -2.01 7.34
CA ALA A 30 -3.21 -0.89 8.22
C ALA A 30 -2.72 -1.36 9.60
N ALA A 31 -3.44 -2.33 10.18
CA ALA A 31 -3.07 -2.97 11.44
C ALA A 31 -1.71 -3.69 11.37
N LEU A 32 -1.38 -4.34 10.24
CA LEU A 32 -0.06 -4.93 10.00
C LEU A 32 1.04 -3.87 10.03
N LEU A 33 0.87 -2.75 9.31
CA LEU A 33 1.90 -1.72 9.24
C LEU A 33 2.08 -0.99 10.59
N LEU A 34 1.01 -0.80 11.37
CA LEU A 34 1.13 -0.28 12.74
C LEU A 34 1.89 -1.25 13.64
N ALA A 35 1.63 -2.56 13.55
CA ALA A 35 2.35 -3.59 14.29
C ALA A 35 3.84 -3.65 13.89
N ASP A 36 4.14 -3.58 12.60
CA ASP A 36 5.51 -3.52 12.06
C ASP A 36 6.29 -2.30 12.59
N LEU A 37 5.60 -1.23 12.96
CA LEU A 37 6.18 -0.03 13.57
C LEU A 37 6.20 -0.06 15.11
N GLY A 38 5.79 -1.18 15.73
CA GLY A 38 5.92 -1.43 17.16
C GLY A 38 4.63 -1.30 17.97
N ALA A 39 3.48 -1.04 17.33
CA ALA A 39 2.21 -0.98 18.04
C ALA A 39 1.77 -2.37 18.56
N GLU A 40 1.16 -2.41 19.74
CA GLU A 40 0.53 -3.60 20.30
C GLU A 40 -0.85 -3.77 19.68
N VAL A 41 -0.93 -4.53 18.59
CA VAL A 41 -2.19 -4.73 17.86
C VAL A 41 -2.89 -6.01 18.33
N VAL A 42 -4.11 -5.85 18.83
CA VAL A 42 -4.99 -6.93 19.28
C VAL A 42 -6.11 -7.10 18.27
N ARG A 43 -6.15 -8.27 17.63
CA ARG A 43 -7.21 -8.59 16.67
C ARG A 43 -8.38 -9.27 17.37
N VAL A 44 -9.57 -8.70 17.26
CA VAL A 44 -10.83 -9.27 17.72
C VAL A 44 -11.52 -9.94 16.53
N GLN A 45 -11.75 -11.25 16.60
CA GLN A 45 -12.40 -12.00 15.55
C GLN A 45 -13.44 -12.97 16.10
N ARG A 46 -14.34 -13.46 15.23
CA ARG A 46 -15.29 -14.49 15.63
C ARG A 46 -14.55 -15.78 16.01
N GLY A 47 -15.02 -16.44 17.06
CA GLY A 47 -14.50 -17.75 17.46
C GLY A 47 -14.54 -18.76 16.31
N GLY A 48 -13.45 -19.52 16.15
CA GLY A 48 -13.29 -20.47 15.05
C GLY A 48 -11.83 -20.88 14.89
N ARG A 49 -11.53 -21.60 13.81
CA ARG A 49 -10.15 -21.97 13.49
C ARG A 49 -9.37 -20.71 13.13
N VAL A 50 -8.31 -20.43 13.88
CA VAL A 50 -7.33 -19.41 13.51
C VAL A 50 -6.76 -19.79 12.14
N ALA A 51 -6.81 -18.88 11.17
CA ALA A 51 -6.26 -19.14 9.85
C ALA A 51 -4.77 -19.38 9.98
N SER A 52 -4.36 -20.64 9.87
CA SER A 52 -2.94 -20.99 9.80
C SER A 52 -2.37 -20.37 8.52
N HIS A 53 -1.32 -19.55 8.65
CA HIS A 53 -0.55 -18.94 7.55
C HIS A 53 -1.13 -17.66 6.91
N ASP A 54 -2.04 -16.93 7.56
CA ASP A 54 -2.36 -15.57 7.10
C ASP A 54 -1.26 -14.60 7.52
N GLN A 55 -0.30 -14.35 6.61
CA GLN A 55 0.83 -13.46 6.87
C GLN A 55 0.41 -11.99 7.05
N GLN A 56 -0.84 -11.61 6.73
CA GLN A 56 -1.35 -10.28 7.08
C GLN A 56 -1.53 -10.09 8.60
N LEU A 57 -1.59 -11.20 9.35
CA LEU A 57 -1.75 -11.20 10.80
C LEU A 57 -0.42 -11.30 11.55
N ARG A 58 0.72 -11.14 10.86
CA ARG A 58 2.03 -11.06 11.52
C ARG A 58 2.06 -9.89 12.51
N GLY A 59 2.91 -9.99 13.52
CA GLY A 59 3.12 -8.93 14.51
C GLY A 59 1.93 -8.64 15.44
N ARG A 60 0.79 -9.33 15.31
CA ARG A 60 -0.33 -9.14 16.25
C ARG A 60 0.09 -9.57 17.65
N HIS A 61 -0.10 -8.66 18.60
CA HIS A 61 0.20 -8.88 20.01
C HIS A 61 -0.68 -9.98 20.60
N ALA A 62 -1.97 -9.95 20.28
CA ALA A 62 -2.92 -10.96 20.73
C ALA A 62 -4.04 -11.17 19.70
N LEU A 63 -4.61 -12.36 19.75
CA LEU A 63 -5.80 -12.74 18.98
C LEU A 63 -6.93 -13.06 19.95
N VAL A 64 -8.00 -12.29 19.95
CA VAL A 64 -9.13 -12.47 20.86
C VAL A 64 -10.33 -13.00 20.07
N HIS A 65 -11.01 -13.99 20.63
CA HIS A 65 -12.26 -14.51 20.09
C HIS A 65 -13.46 -13.86 20.77
N ALA A 66 -14.34 -13.25 19.98
CA ALA A 66 -15.58 -12.64 20.43
C ALA A 66 -16.68 -12.83 19.37
N ASP A 67 -17.85 -13.34 19.75
CA ASP A 67 -19.04 -13.27 18.89
C ASP A 67 -19.76 -11.96 19.18
N LEU A 68 -19.52 -10.95 18.35
CA LEU A 68 -20.07 -9.59 18.51
C LEU A 68 -21.61 -9.51 18.45
N LYS A 69 -22.30 -10.64 18.25
CA LYS A 69 -23.76 -10.74 18.41
C LYS A 69 -24.20 -11.05 19.84
N LYS A 70 -23.26 -11.39 20.73
CA LYS A 70 -23.52 -11.63 22.16
C LYS A 70 -23.16 -10.38 22.95
N GLU A 71 -24.10 -9.92 23.78
CA GLU A 71 -23.90 -8.72 24.60
C GLU A 71 -22.73 -8.87 25.59
N SER A 72 -22.48 -10.08 26.10
CA SER A 72 -21.33 -10.38 26.96
C SER A 72 -20.01 -10.11 26.24
N ASP A 73 -19.86 -10.62 25.02
CA ASP A 73 -18.63 -10.51 24.24
C ASP A 73 -18.43 -9.06 23.78
N VAL A 74 -19.51 -8.32 23.48
CA VAL A 74 -19.44 -6.88 23.19
C VAL A 74 -18.96 -6.10 24.42
N THR A 75 -19.44 -6.44 25.61
CA THR A 75 -19.02 -5.80 26.87
C THR A 75 -17.54 -6.02 27.11
N GLU A 76 -17.06 -7.26 26.93
CA GLU A 76 -15.64 -7.59 27.03
C GLU A 76 -14.78 -6.79 26.03
N VAL A 77 -15.24 -6.65 24.78
CA VAL A 77 -14.54 -5.83 23.77
C VAL A 77 -14.54 -4.35 24.16
N LEU A 78 -15.60 -3.82 24.75
CA LEU A 78 -15.63 -2.45 25.28
C LEU A 78 -14.61 -2.26 26.42
N ASP A 79 -14.40 -3.25 27.28
CA ASP A 79 -13.37 -3.19 28.33
C ASP A 79 -11.95 -3.21 27.75
N LEU A 80 -11.76 -3.76 26.55
CA LEU A 80 -10.52 -3.62 25.78
C LEU A 80 -10.38 -2.20 25.21
N VAL A 81 -11.47 -1.62 24.70
CA VAL A 81 -11.52 -0.24 24.18
C VAL A 81 -11.18 0.80 25.24
N ASP A 82 -11.55 0.58 26.50
CA ASP A 82 -11.21 1.47 27.63
C ASP A 82 -9.69 1.71 27.78
N ARG A 83 -8.87 0.77 27.29
CA ARG A 83 -7.41 0.77 27.42
C ARG A 83 -6.69 1.00 26.09
N ALA A 84 -7.43 1.10 24.99
CA ALA A 84 -6.90 1.25 23.65
C ALA A 84 -6.63 2.72 23.30
N ASP A 85 -5.67 2.94 22.40
CA ASP A 85 -5.46 4.23 21.76
C ASP A 85 -6.24 4.36 20.46
N VAL A 86 -6.37 3.25 19.73
CA VAL A 86 -6.97 3.19 18.40
C VAL A 86 -7.90 1.99 18.31
N LEU A 87 -9.06 2.17 17.69
CA LEU A 87 -9.90 1.08 17.18
C LEU A 87 -9.94 1.16 15.66
N ILE A 88 -9.70 0.04 14.97
CA ILE A 88 -9.82 -0.08 13.51
C ILE A 88 -11.00 -1.00 13.19
N GLU A 89 -11.90 -0.53 12.33
CA GLU A 89 -12.99 -1.32 11.78
C GLU A 89 -13.22 -1.01 10.30
N GLY A 90 -13.59 -2.03 9.53
CA GLY A 90 -13.86 -1.91 8.10
C GLY A 90 -15.20 -2.51 7.68
N PHE A 91 -16.19 -2.45 8.56
CA PHE A 91 -17.53 -2.91 8.24
C PHE A 91 -18.28 -1.86 7.42
N ARG A 92 -19.46 -2.23 6.91
CA ARG A 92 -20.35 -1.23 6.29
C ARG A 92 -20.80 -0.20 7.33
N PRO A 93 -21.05 1.05 6.92
CA PRO A 93 -21.61 2.07 7.79
C PRO A 93 -22.83 1.55 8.58
N GLY A 94 -22.89 1.90 9.87
CA GLY A 94 -23.95 1.47 10.78
C GLY A 94 -23.83 0.04 11.34
N VAL A 95 -22.88 -0.79 10.88
CA VAL A 95 -22.71 -2.15 11.44
C VAL A 95 -22.26 -2.09 12.90
N THR A 96 -21.20 -1.36 13.21
CA THR A 96 -20.67 -1.25 14.57
C THR A 96 -21.67 -0.62 15.53
N GLU A 97 -22.47 0.34 15.07
CA GLU A 97 -23.54 0.98 15.83
C GLU A 97 -24.59 -0.06 16.23
N ARG A 98 -25.04 -0.90 15.29
CA ARG A 98 -25.98 -2.00 15.59
C ARG A 98 -25.39 -3.05 16.53
N LEU A 99 -24.07 -3.24 16.53
CA LEU A 99 -23.37 -4.15 17.44
C LEU A 99 -23.09 -3.53 18.81
N GLY A 100 -23.42 -2.25 19.04
CA GLY A 100 -23.11 -1.54 20.29
C GLY A 100 -21.65 -1.08 20.40
N LEU A 101 -20.86 -1.23 19.35
CA LEU A 101 -19.44 -0.85 19.26
C LEU A 101 -19.23 0.40 18.39
N GLY A 102 -20.28 1.19 18.14
CA GLY A 102 -20.18 2.42 17.33
C GLY A 102 -19.32 3.51 18.00
N PRO A 103 -18.94 4.55 17.24
CA PRO A 103 -18.09 5.64 17.73
C PRO A 103 -18.62 6.29 19.01
N ASP A 104 -19.90 6.64 19.05
CA ASP A 104 -20.53 7.27 20.20
C ASP A 104 -20.41 6.45 21.49
N THR A 105 -20.59 5.13 21.41
CA THR A 105 -20.45 4.24 22.57
C THR A 105 -19.00 4.16 23.02
N CYS A 106 -18.07 4.00 22.09
CA CYS A 106 -16.65 3.84 22.38
C CYS A 106 -16.03 5.14 22.93
N LEU A 107 -16.34 6.29 22.31
CA LEU A 107 -15.82 7.60 22.73
C LEU A 107 -16.38 8.07 24.08
N ARG A 108 -17.61 7.67 24.44
CA ARG A 108 -18.15 7.92 25.80
C ARG A 108 -17.37 7.17 26.88
N ARG A 109 -16.86 5.98 26.55
CA ARG A 109 -16.06 5.18 27.49
C ARG A 109 -14.60 5.62 27.52
N ASN A 110 -14.05 5.90 26.36
CA ASN A 110 -12.68 6.35 26.18
C ASN A 110 -12.65 7.60 25.29
N ALA A 111 -12.67 8.77 25.94
CA ALA A 111 -12.67 10.06 25.24
C ALA A 111 -11.37 10.33 24.45
N GLY A 112 -10.29 9.58 24.72
CA GLY A 112 -9.01 9.66 24.02
C GLY A 112 -8.88 8.71 22.82
N LEU A 113 -9.90 7.90 22.53
CA LEU A 113 -9.84 6.87 21.48
C LEU A 113 -9.83 7.47 20.07
N ILE A 114 -8.91 7.03 19.23
CA ILE A 114 -9.01 7.25 17.77
C ILE A 114 -9.87 6.14 17.16
N TYR A 115 -11.08 6.47 16.75
CA TYR A 115 -12.00 5.51 16.13
C TYR A 115 -11.84 5.55 14.61
N ALA A 116 -11.11 4.60 14.04
CA ALA A 116 -10.71 4.59 12.65
C ALA A 116 -11.59 3.66 11.81
N ARG A 117 -12.37 4.26 10.88
CA ARG A 117 -13.32 3.57 9.99
C ARG A 117 -12.72 3.47 8.60
N MET A 118 -12.65 2.26 8.07
CA MET A 118 -12.01 1.96 6.79
C MET A 118 -13.03 1.40 5.80
N THR A 119 -13.52 2.25 4.89
CA THR A 119 -14.54 1.86 3.92
C THR A 119 -14.15 2.19 2.49
N GLY A 120 -14.91 1.68 1.53
CA GLY A 120 -14.71 2.03 0.12
C GLY A 120 -15.28 3.40 -0.25
N TRP A 121 -16.51 3.66 0.22
CA TRP A 121 -17.32 4.81 -0.22
C TRP A 121 -17.40 5.96 0.80
N GLY A 122 -16.92 5.78 2.02
CA GLY A 122 -17.14 6.71 3.14
C GLY A 122 -18.35 6.35 3.99
N GLN A 123 -18.52 7.05 5.10
CA GLN A 123 -19.68 6.87 5.99
C GLN A 123 -20.97 7.49 5.45
N ASP A 124 -20.87 8.45 4.54
CA ASP A 124 -21.99 9.21 3.98
C ASP A 124 -22.00 9.25 2.43
N GLY A 125 -23.03 9.90 1.89
CA GLY A 125 -23.27 9.96 0.45
C GLY A 125 -24.06 8.77 -0.12
N PRO A 126 -24.47 8.86 -1.40
CA PRO A 126 -25.44 7.95 -2.01
C PRO A 126 -24.94 6.50 -2.20
N LEU A 127 -23.63 6.27 -2.04
CA LEU A 127 -23.01 4.96 -2.20
C LEU A 127 -22.56 4.32 -0.87
N ALA A 128 -22.66 5.02 0.27
CA ALA A 128 -22.14 4.57 1.57
C ALA A 128 -22.57 3.13 1.95
N GLU A 129 -23.83 2.77 1.70
CA GLU A 129 -24.36 1.45 2.04
C GLU A 129 -24.08 0.35 0.99
N ARG A 130 -23.54 0.72 -0.17
CA ARG A 130 -23.34 -0.20 -1.29
C ARG A 130 -22.08 -1.04 -1.12
N ALA A 131 -22.18 -2.29 -1.58
CA ALA A 131 -21.02 -3.17 -1.70
C ALA A 131 -20.06 -2.66 -2.79
N GLY A 132 -18.79 -3.04 -2.67
CA GLY A 132 -17.76 -2.82 -3.68
C GLY A 132 -16.47 -3.52 -3.29
N HIS A 133 -15.52 -3.51 -4.21
CA HIS A 133 -14.12 -3.85 -4.01
C HIS A 133 -13.26 -2.76 -4.67
N ASP A 134 -11.93 -2.84 -4.48
CA ASP A 134 -10.94 -1.92 -5.04
C ASP A 134 -11.32 -1.34 -6.42
N ILE A 135 -11.53 -2.24 -7.40
CA ILE A 135 -11.85 -1.87 -8.79
C ILE A 135 -13.09 -0.98 -8.91
N ASN A 136 -14.11 -1.17 -8.06
CA ASN A 136 -15.30 -0.32 -8.06
C ASN A 136 -14.97 1.07 -7.56
N TYR A 137 -14.22 1.19 -6.47
CA TYR A 137 -13.87 2.47 -5.85
C TYR A 137 -13.06 3.33 -6.81
N ILE A 138 -12.01 2.76 -7.42
CA ILE A 138 -11.15 3.48 -8.37
C ILE A 138 -11.81 3.70 -9.75
N SER A 139 -12.91 3.00 -10.07
CA SER A 139 -13.66 3.23 -11.31
C SER A 139 -14.42 4.55 -11.32
N LEU A 140 -14.81 5.05 -10.15
CA LEU A 140 -15.56 6.30 -10.00
C LEU A 140 -14.68 7.55 -9.88
N THR A 141 -13.36 7.39 -9.80
CA THR A 141 -12.42 8.49 -9.62
C THR A 141 -11.73 8.93 -10.91
N GLY A 142 -11.97 8.22 -12.02
CA GLY A 142 -11.22 8.36 -13.27
C GLY A 142 -9.87 7.65 -13.27
N VAL A 143 -9.38 7.19 -12.11
CA VAL A 143 -8.07 6.54 -11.98
C VAL A 143 -8.01 5.23 -12.75
N LEU A 144 -9.03 4.36 -12.63
CA LEU A 144 -9.05 3.12 -13.41
C LEU A 144 -9.05 3.40 -14.92
N HIS A 145 -9.78 4.41 -15.37
CA HIS A 145 -9.85 4.77 -16.79
C HIS A 145 -8.48 5.15 -17.37
N ALA A 146 -7.62 5.78 -16.56
CA ALA A 146 -6.29 6.21 -16.97
C ALA A 146 -5.25 5.06 -17.06
N ILE A 147 -5.58 3.85 -16.60
CA ILE A 147 -4.62 2.75 -16.49
C ILE A 147 -4.83 1.71 -17.60
N GLY A 148 -3.80 1.49 -18.41
CA GLY A 148 -3.74 0.47 -19.46
C GLY A 148 -3.26 1.02 -20.80
N ARG A 149 -3.23 0.15 -21.81
CA ARG A 149 -2.76 0.51 -23.16
C ARG A 149 -3.81 1.30 -23.94
N ARG A 150 -3.33 2.12 -24.86
CA ARG A 150 -4.16 2.83 -25.84
C ARG A 150 -4.95 1.84 -26.69
N GLY A 151 -6.23 2.10 -26.92
CA GLY A 151 -7.09 1.24 -27.75
C GLY A 151 -7.56 -0.06 -27.08
N GLU A 152 -7.08 -0.38 -25.89
CA GLU A 152 -7.53 -1.52 -25.09
C GLU A 152 -8.45 -1.08 -23.95
N ARG A 153 -9.18 -2.00 -23.31
CA ARG A 153 -9.98 -1.69 -22.12
C ARG A 153 -9.08 -1.32 -20.91
N PRO A 154 -9.57 -0.55 -19.92
CA PRO A 154 -8.87 -0.37 -18.65
C PRO A 154 -8.45 -1.69 -17.98
N VAL A 155 -7.30 -1.69 -17.31
CA VAL A 155 -6.77 -2.84 -16.57
C VAL A 155 -6.64 -2.49 -15.08
N PRO A 156 -7.16 -3.32 -14.15
CA PRO A 156 -7.01 -3.06 -12.72
C PRO A 156 -5.53 -3.19 -12.30
N PRO A 157 -4.96 -2.20 -11.60
CA PRO A 157 -3.59 -2.23 -11.09
C PRO A 157 -3.48 -3.10 -9.83
N LEU A 158 -3.87 -4.37 -9.93
CA LEU A 158 -4.18 -5.24 -8.80
C LEU A 158 -5.19 -4.53 -7.87
N ASN A 159 -4.97 -4.55 -6.56
CA ASN A 159 -5.66 -3.72 -5.56
C ASN A 159 -4.71 -2.74 -4.86
N LEU A 160 -3.66 -2.28 -5.57
CA LEU A 160 -2.62 -1.43 -4.99
C LEU A 160 -3.08 0.00 -4.74
N ILE A 161 -4.08 0.48 -5.50
CA ILE A 161 -4.52 1.88 -5.50
C ILE A 161 -5.65 2.13 -4.52
N GLY A 162 -6.72 1.34 -4.55
CA GLY A 162 -7.87 1.52 -3.68
C GLY A 162 -7.61 0.97 -2.28
N ASP A 163 -7.43 -0.35 -2.14
CA ASP A 163 -7.26 -0.99 -0.83
C ASP A 163 -6.01 -0.46 -0.11
N PHE A 164 -4.87 -0.35 -0.80
CA PHE A 164 -3.60 -0.07 -0.14
C PHE A 164 -3.21 1.41 -0.15
N GLY A 165 -2.81 1.94 -1.31
CA GLY A 165 -2.32 3.32 -1.43
C GLY A 165 -3.33 4.39 -1.03
N GLY A 166 -4.58 4.25 -1.44
CA GLY A 166 -5.69 5.15 -1.11
C GLY A 166 -6.49 4.73 0.12
N GLY A 167 -6.41 3.48 0.56
CA GLY A 167 -7.19 2.97 1.69
C GLY A 167 -6.36 2.96 2.96
N SER A 168 -5.70 1.82 3.21
CA SER A 168 -4.94 1.58 4.44
C SER A 168 -3.87 2.65 4.74
N MET A 169 -3.17 3.17 3.73
CA MET A 169 -2.16 4.22 3.93
C MET A 169 -2.80 5.54 4.35
N LEU A 170 -3.97 5.87 3.81
CA LEU A 170 -4.74 7.04 4.23
C LEU A 170 -5.26 6.88 5.66
N LEU A 171 -5.76 5.67 6.02
CA LEU A 171 -6.18 5.35 7.38
C LEU A 171 -5.03 5.53 8.39
N ILE A 172 -3.83 5.02 8.07
CA ILE A 172 -2.63 5.20 8.92
C ILE A 172 -2.31 6.68 9.08
N VAL A 173 -2.32 7.46 7.99
CA VAL A 173 -2.08 8.92 8.06
C VAL A 173 -3.11 9.58 8.97
N GLY A 174 -4.40 9.26 8.82
CA GLY A 174 -5.47 9.79 9.67
C GLY A 174 -5.29 9.42 11.15
N VAL A 175 -4.96 8.16 11.44
CA VAL A 175 -4.70 7.68 12.81
C VAL A 175 -3.51 8.41 13.42
N LEU A 176 -2.37 8.48 12.73
CA LEU A 176 -1.18 9.14 13.27
C LEU A 176 -1.38 10.65 13.44
N ALA A 177 -2.08 11.31 12.52
CA ALA A 177 -2.44 12.72 12.65
C ALA A 177 -3.36 12.98 13.85
N ALA A 178 -4.36 12.11 14.05
CA ALA A 178 -5.25 12.20 15.20
C ALA A 178 -4.52 11.93 16.53
N LEU A 179 -3.56 11.00 16.56
CA LEU A 179 -2.71 10.78 17.73
C LEU A 179 -1.82 12.00 18.06
N VAL A 180 -1.31 12.71 17.05
CA VAL A 180 -0.56 13.96 17.23
C VAL A 180 -1.47 15.07 17.76
N GLU A 181 -2.67 15.20 17.20
CA GLU A 181 -3.68 16.17 17.66
C GLU A 181 -4.03 15.93 19.14
N ARG A 182 -4.26 14.67 19.51
CA ARG A 182 -4.59 14.22 20.88
C ARG A 182 -3.56 14.64 21.92
N GLN A 183 -2.29 14.83 21.56
CA GLN A 183 -1.27 15.34 22.50
C GLN A 183 -1.58 16.75 23.01
N ARG A 184 -2.33 17.53 22.24
CA ARG A 184 -2.73 18.91 22.58
C ARG A 184 -4.12 18.97 23.18
N SER A 185 -5.08 18.25 22.58
CA SER A 185 -6.48 18.28 23.00
C SER A 185 -6.77 17.36 24.19
N GLY A 186 -5.99 16.28 24.33
CA GLY A 186 -6.31 15.15 25.22
C GLY A 186 -7.48 14.29 24.73
N LEU A 187 -8.04 14.57 23.55
CA LEU A 187 -9.23 13.95 23.01
C LEU A 187 -8.92 13.14 21.75
N GLY A 188 -9.66 12.06 21.59
CA GLY A 188 -9.71 11.30 20.35
C GLY A 188 -10.80 11.82 19.42
N GLN A 189 -10.94 11.15 18.27
CA GLN A 189 -11.91 11.50 17.25
C GLN A 189 -12.16 10.33 16.30
N VAL A 190 -13.16 10.48 15.43
CA VAL A 190 -13.43 9.55 14.34
C VAL A 190 -12.56 9.91 13.14
N VAL A 191 -11.88 8.90 12.58
CA VAL A 191 -11.22 8.98 11.28
C VAL A 191 -12.08 8.22 10.28
N ASP A 192 -12.69 8.91 9.33
CA ASP A 192 -13.35 8.28 8.18
C ASP A 192 -12.37 8.23 7.00
N ALA A 193 -11.83 7.05 6.71
CA ALA A 193 -10.98 6.82 5.56
C ALA A 193 -11.76 6.07 4.47
N ALA A 194 -12.09 6.78 3.39
CA ALA A 194 -12.72 6.23 2.22
C ALA A 194 -11.71 5.98 1.10
N MET A 195 -11.71 4.76 0.52
CA MET A 195 -10.80 4.42 -0.59
C MET A 195 -11.01 5.30 -1.81
N VAL A 196 -12.26 5.74 -2.07
CA VAL A 196 -12.56 6.68 -3.16
C VAL A 196 -11.84 8.02 -2.98
N ASP A 197 -11.82 8.57 -1.77
CA ASP A 197 -11.15 9.83 -1.46
C ASP A 197 -9.63 9.68 -1.50
N GLY A 198 -9.11 8.57 -0.98
CA GLY A 198 -7.67 8.31 -1.03
C GLY A 198 -7.15 8.08 -2.44
N ALA A 199 -7.91 7.40 -3.31
CA ALA A 199 -7.57 7.27 -4.72
C ALA A 199 -7.53 8.64 -5.43
N LEU A 200 -8.42 9.57 -5.07
CA LEU A 200 -8.37 10.96 -5.54
C LEU A 200 -7.16 11.71 -4.98
N ALA A 201 -6.84 11.52 -3.69
CA ALA A 201 -5.70 12.15 -3.04
C ALA A 201 -4.36 11.73 -3.68
N ILE A 202 -4.14 10.44 -3.91
CA ILE A 202 -2.88 9.96 -4.53
C ILE A 202 -2.80 10.28 -6.03
N SER A 203 -3.92 10.54 -6.70
CA SER A 203 -3.97 11.00 -8.10
C SER A 203 -3.93 12.52 -8.24
N HIS A 204 -3.70 13.28 -7.16
CA HIS A 204 -3.71 14.74 -7.16
C HIS A 204 -2.80 15.38 -8.24
N MET A 205 -1.62 14.79 -8.48
CA MET A 205 -0.72 15.27 -9.54
C MET A 205 -1.39 15.23 -10.92
N ILE A 206 -2.16 14.18 -11.22
CA ILE A 206 -2.85 14.01 -12.50
C ILE A 206 -3.94 15.07 -12.65
N TRP A 207 -4.73 15.33 -11.61
CA TRP A 207 -5.69 16.44 -11.59
C TRP A 207 -5.02 17.79 -11.89
N GLY A 208 -3.85 18.04 -11.29
CA GLY A 208 -3.06 19.25 -11.54
C GLY A 208 -2.51 19.35 -12.97
N LEU A 209 -2.08 18.23 -13.58
CA LEU A 209 -1.62 18.21 -14.97
C LEU A 209 -2.78 18.39 -15.96
N ARG A 210 -3.94 17.77 -15.69
CA ARG A 210 -5.17 17.95 -16.49
C ARG A 210 -5.58 19.42 -16.53
N ALA A 211 -5.58 20.10 -15.38
CA ALA A 211 -5.92 21.52 -15.30
C ALA A 211 -4.99 22.44 -16.11
N ARG A 212 -3.74 21.99 -16.37
CA ARG A 212 -2.74 22.71 -17.16
C ARG A 212 -2.69 22.28 -18.63
N GLY A 213 -3.57 21.37 -19.07
CA GLY A 213 -3.53 20.79 -20.41
C GLY A 213 -2.31 19.89 -20.65
N GLN A 214 -1.65 19.43 -19.59
CA GLN A 214 -0.47 18.55 -19.64
C GLN A 214 -0.83 17.07 -19.41
N TRP A 215 -2.12 16.76 -19.41
CA TRP A 215 -2.66 15.39 -19.30
C TRP A 215 -3.97 15.29 -20.07
N SER A 216 -4.10 14.26 -20.90
CA SER A 216 -5.29 13.89 -21.67
C SER A 216 -6.09 12.80 -20.97
N ASP A 217 -7.42 12.83 -21.14
CA ASP A 217 -8.29 11.73 -20.71
C ASP A 217 -8.19 10.51 -21.62
N GLU A 218 -7.60 10.65 -22.82
CA GLU A 218 -7.23 9.50 -23.63
C GLU A 218 -6.15 8.68 -22.89
N ARG A 219 -6.39 7.38 -22.74
CA ARG A 219 -5.49 6.45 -22.04
C ARG A 219 -4.32 6.05 -22.93
N GLY A 220 -3.13 5.97 -22.35
CA GLY A 220 -1.93 5.48 -23.02
C GLY A 220 -1.34 6.48 -24.01
N VAL A 221 -1.52 7.79 -23.77
CA VAL A 221 -0.96 8.88 -24.60
C VAL A 221 -0.22 9.93 -23.77
N ASN A 222 -0.08 9.71 -22.46
CA ASN A 222 0.53 10.66 -21.53
C ASN A 222 1.96 10.21 -21.18
N VAL A 223 2.72 11.13 -20.57
CA VAL A 223 4.11 10.87 -20.17
C VAL A 223 4.23 9.68 -19.23
N LEU A 224 3.28 9.47 -18.32
CA LEU A 224 3.41 8.52 -17.21
C LEU A 224 2.47 7.30 -17.31
N ASP A 225 1.80 7.09 -18.44
CA ASP A 225 0.85 5.98 -18.65
C ASP A 225 1.30 4.98 -19.74
N GLY A 226 2.56 5.08 -20.18
CA GLY A 226 3.14 4.26 -21.25
C GLY A 226 2.91 4.81 -22.66
N GLY A 227 2.39 6.03 -22.80
CA GLY A 227 2.26 6.69 -24.09
C GLY A 227 3.56 7.24 -24.68
N HIS A 228 4.56 7.51 -23.83
CA HIS A 228 5.83 8.12 -24.25
C HIS A 228 6.96 7.08 -24.31
N PRO A 229 7.76 7.02 -25.41
CA PRO A 229 8.76 5.97 -25.62
C PRO A 229 9.86 5.89 -24.56
N TYR A 230 10.11 6.99 -23.84
CA TYR A 230 11.13 7.09 -22.80
C TYR A 230 10.56 6.89 -21.38
N TYR A 231 9.29 6.49 -21.26
CA TYR A 231 8.64 6.07 -20.02
C TYR A 231 7.69 4.89 -20.29
N ASP A 232 8.26 3.72 -20.57
CA ASP A 232 7.50 2.50 -20.89
C ASP A 232 8.35 1.24 -20.64
N THR A 233 7.75 0.06 -20.82
CA THR A 233 8.44 -1.23 -20.83
C THR A 233 8.72 -1.70 -22.25
N TYR A 234 9.89 -2.32 -22.46
CA TYR A 234 10.28 -2.91 -23.74
C TYR A 234 10.61 -4.39 -23.61
N GLU A 235 10.07 -5.19 -24.52
CA GLU A 235 10.38 -6.61 -24.66
C GLU A 235 11.80 -6.80 -25.24
N THR A 236 12.50 -7.80 -24.75
CA THR A 236 13.90 -8.11 -25.07
C THR A 236 14.02 -9.46 -25.79
N ALA A 237 15.22 -9.85 -26.23
CA ALA A 237 15.44 -11.04 -27.05
C ALA A 237 14.97 -12.37 -26.40
N ASP A 238 14.92 -12.42 -25.06
CA ASP A 238 14.48 -13.57 -24.27
C ASP A 238 13.02 -13.46 -23.81
N ALA A 239 12.20 -12.63 -24.46
CA ALA A 239 10.79 -12.38 -24.14
C ALA A 239 10.55 -11.88 -22.70
N LYS A 240 11.60 -11.34 -22.05
CA LYS A 240 11.51 -10.59 -20.79
C LYS A 240 11.48 -9.09 -21.07
N TYR A 241 11.27 -8.28 -20.04
CA TYR A 241 11.11 -6.84 -20.19
C TYR A 241 12.16 -6.04 -19.41
N VAL A 242 12.52 -4.88 -19.97
CA VAL A 242 13.16 -3.78 -19.24
C VAL A 242 12.15 -2.63 -19.10
N ALA A 243 12.27 -1.86 -18.02
CA ALA A 243 11.55 -0.61 -17.82
C ALA A 243 12.48 0.55 -18.12
N VAL A 244 12.00 1.53 -18.89
CA VAL A 244 12.69 2.78 -19.22
C VAL A 244 11.94 3.93 -18.55
N GLY A 245 12.66 4.81 -17.86
CA GLY A 245 12.13 6.02 -17.22
C GLY A 245 13.00 7.25 -17.44
N ALA A 246 13.53 7.42 -18.65
CA ALA A 246 14.50 8.46 -19.00
C ALA A 246 13.80 9.76 -19.45
N ILE A 247 13.11 10.44 -18.53
CA ILE A 247 12.31 11.65 -18.84
C ILE A 247 13.21 12.85 -19.12
N GLU A 248 14.21 13.07 -18.28
CA GLU A 248 15.12 14.21 -18.38
C GLU A 248 16.16 14.01 -19.50
N GLN A 249 16.47 15.09 -20.23
CA GLN A 249 17.38 15.05 -21.38
C GLN A 249 18.74 14.38 -21.10
N PRO A 250 19.42 14.59 -19.95
CA PRO A 250 20.68 13.90 -19.67
C PRO A 250 20.53 12.38 -19.58
N PHE A 251 19.45 11.90 -18.95
CA PHE A 251 19.18 10.46 -18.81
C PHE A 251 18.78 9.85 -20.15
N TYR A 252 18.02 10.58 -20.97
CA TYR A 252 17.68 10.18 -22.33
C TYR A 252 18.92 10.09 -23.23
N ALA A 253 19.88 11.01 -23.12
CA ALA A 253 21.14 10.92 -23.84
C ALA A 253 21.94 9.66 -23.44
N GLU A 254 21.97 9.32 -22.16
CA GLU A 254 22.57 8.07 -21.65
C GLU A 254 21.86 6.82 -22.16
N LEU A 255 20.52 6.85 -22.25
CA LEU A 255 19.73 5.79 -22.89
C LEU A 255 20.15 5.59 -24.35
N LEU A 256 20.20 6.67 -25.15
CA LEU A 256 20.61 6.58 -26.56
C LEU A 256 22.02 6.05 -26.73
N ARG A 257 22.96 6.51 -25.88
CA ARG A 257 24.34 6.02 -25.84
C ARG A 257 24.39 4.52 -25.57
N GLY A 258 23.66 4.03 -24.56
CA GLY A 258 23.61 2.60 -24.24
C GLY A 258 22.92 1.75 -25.32
N LEU A 259 21.91 2.29 -26.01
CA LEU A 259 21.26 1.64 -27.16
C LEU A 259 22.11 1.67 -28.44
N GLY A 260 23.20 2.46 -28.45
CA GLY A 260 24.03 2.70 -29.62
C GLY A 260 23.25 3.37 -30.75
N LEU A 261 22.40 4.34 -30.40
CA LEU A 261 21.61 5.13 -31.33
C LEU A 261 22.18 6.55 -31.44
N ASN A 262 22.30 7.05 -32.66
CA ASN A 262 22.76 8.42 -32.92
C ASN A 262 21.59 9.40 -32.70
N PRO A 263 21.67 10.36 -31.76
CA PRO A 263 20.60 11.34 -31.53
C PRO A 263 20.22 12.16 -32.77
N GLU A 264 21.17 12.41 -33.69
CA GLU A 264 20.93 13.18 -34.92
C GLU A 264 20.07 12.43 -35.96
N GLU A 265 19.97 11.11 -35.83
CA GLU A 265 19.19 10.23 -36.72
C GLU A 265 17.81 9.90 -36.14
N LEU A 266 17.47 10.43 -34.97
CA LEU A 266 16.23 10.13 -34.27
C LEU A 266 15.26 11.31 -34.24
N PRO A 267 13.95 11.03 -34.18
CA PRO A 267 12.98 12.06 -33.85
C PRO A 267 13.26 12.69 -32.47
N ALA A 268 12.87 13.96 -32.32
CA ALA A 268 13.10 14.70 -31.08
C ALA A 268 12.31 14.09 -29.91
N GLN A 269 12.96 13.96 -28.75
CA GLN A 269 12.40 13.32 -27.56
C GLN A 269 10.98 13.80 -27.23
N TYR A 270 10.73 15.11 -27.24
CA TYR A 270 9.45 15.69 -26.82
C TYR A 270 8.47 15.94 -27.98
N GLU A 271 8.77 15.52 -29.20
CA GLU A 271 7.89 15.65 -30.36
C GLU A 271 6.91 14.47 -30.43
N THR A 272 5.75 14.64 -29.80
CA THR A 272 4.75 13.57 -29.61
C THR A 272 4.22 12.99 -30.92
N SER A 273 4.17 13.77 -32.01
CA SER A 273 3.72 13.28 -33.32
C SER A 273 4.61 12.17 -33.89
N THR A 274 5.87 12.11 -33.47
CA THR A 274 6.89 11.15 -33.92
C THR A 274 7.16 10.02 -32.93
N HIS A 275 6.51 10.04 -31.76
CA HIS A 275 6.68 9.01 -30.73
C HIS A 275 6.42 7.57 -31.22
N PRO A 276 5.43 7.29 -32.09
CA PRO A 276 5.26 5.93 -32.63
C PRO A 276 6.49 5.40 -33.38
N GLU A 277 7.21 6.27 -34.09
CA GLU A 277 8.45 5.90 -34.77
C GLU A 277 9.56 5.62 -33.77
N LEU A 278 9.75 6.53 -32.79
CA LEU A 278 10.76 6.37 -31.75
C LEU A 278 10.52 5.10 -30.90
N GLN A 279 9.26 4.80 -30.58
CA GLN A 279 8.88 3.57 -29.86
C GLN A 279 9.26 2.32 -30.65
N ARG A 280 9.00 2.30 -31.97
CA ARG A 280 9.40 1.19 -32.84
C ARG A 280 10.92 1.02 -32.84
N ILE A 281 11.67 2.12 -32.99
CA ILE A 281 13.15 2.08 -32.96
C ILE A 281 13.63 1.50 -31.63
N PHE A 282 13.11 1.99 -30.50
CA PHE A 282 13.51 1.48 -29.18
C PHE A 282 13.15 0.01 -29.02
N ALA A 283 11.95 -0.41 -29.40
CA ALA A 283 11.53 -1.81 -29.35
C ALA A 283 12.42 -2.73 -30.19
N ASP A 284 12.75 -2.33 -31.43
CA ASP A 284 13.64 -3.09 -32.30
C ASP A 284 15.05 -3.20 -31.70
N ARG A 285 15.55 -2.12 -31.08
CA ARG A 285 16.85 -2.17 -30.39
C ARG A 285 16.81 -3.07 -29.17
N PHE A 286 15.84 -2.92 -28.27
CA PHE A 286 15.76 -3.73 -27.06
C PHE A 286 15.61 -5.22 -27.35
N ARG A 287 14.98 -5.61 -28.47
CA ARG A 287 14.92 -7.01 -28.93
C ARG A 287 16.25 -7.60 -29.39
N SER A 288 17.31 -6.80 -29.56
CA SER A 288 18.61 -7.30 -30.03
C SER A 288 19.47 -7.97 -28.95
N LYS A 289 19.11 -7.82 -27.67
CA LYS A 289 19.81 -8.44 -26.54
C LYS A 289 18.79 -8.93 -25.51
N THR A 290 19.20 -9.86 -24.67
CA THR A 290 18.42 -10.33 -23.51
C THR A 290 18.27 -9.22 -22.46
N ARG A 291 17.28 -9.34 -21.58
CA ARG A 291 17.10 -8.39 -20.46
C ARG A 291 18.39 -8.20 -19.65
N ASP A 292 19.05 -9.29 -19.26
CA ASP A 292 20.21 -9.22 -18.37
C ASP A 292 21.48 -8.70 -19.08
N GLU A 293 21.54 -8.80 -20.41
CA GLU A 293 22.53 -8.08 -21.22
C GLU A 293 22.31 -6.57 -21.18
N TRP A 294 21.07 -6.09 -21.31
CA TRP A 294 20.76 -4.67 -21.17
C TRP A 294 21.03 -4.15 -19.76
N VAL A 295 20.70 -4.93 -18.73
CA VAL A 295 21.05 -4.57 -17.34
C VAL A 295 22.56 -4.37 -17.18
N ARG A 296 23.39 -5.18 -17.84
CA ARG A 296 24.85 -4.97 -17.83
C ARG A 296 25.29 -3.72 -18.58
N VAL A 297 24.63 -3.36 -19.68
CA VAL A 297 24.90 -2.13 -20.44
C VAL A 297 24.59 -0.89 -19.59
N PHE A 298 23.47 -0.89 -18.86
CA PHE A 298 22.98 0.29 -18.14
C PHE A 298 23.29 0.31 -16.63
N GLY A 299 23.81 -0.77 -16.05
CA GLY A 299 23.90 -0.95 -14.59
C GLY A 299 24.77 0.05 -13.82
N ALA A 300 25.58 0.86 -14.53
CA ALA A 300 26.41 1.91 -13.95
C ALA A 300 26.18 3.28 -14.61
N THR A 301 25.02 3.48 -15.24
CA THR A 301 24.66 4.74 -15.91
C THR A 301 23.38 5.32 -15.33
N ASP A 302 23.14 6.60 -15.59
CA ASP A 302 21.91 7.30 -15.23
C ASP A 302 20.82 7.18 -16.33
N ALA A 303 20.88 6.14 -17.16
CA ALA A 303 19.95 5.96 -18.29
C ALA A 303 18.51 5.60 -17.88
N CYS A 304 18.26 5.40 -16.58
CA CYS A 304 16.96 4.99 -16.04
C CYS A 304 16.40 3.71 -16.70
N VAL A 305 17.26 2.73 -16.97
CA VAL A 305 16.86 1.40 -17.49
C VAL A 305 17.06 0.34 -16.42
N THR A 306 15.99 -0.38 -16.09
CA THR A 306 15.99 -1.41 -15.03
C THR A 306 15.29 -2.69 -15.50
N PRO A 307 15.62 -3.86 -14.93
CA PRO A 307 14.92 -5.09 -15.29
C PRO A 307 13.50 -5.10 -14.70
N VAL A 308 12.53 -5.56 -15.48
CA VAL A 308 11.22 -5.97 -14.93
C VAL A 308 11.38 -7.39 -14.40
N LEU A 309 11.33 -7.53 -13.08
CA LEU A 309 11.58 -8.77 -12.35
C LEU A 309 10.26 -9.44 -11.97
N THR A 310 10.25 -10.77 -11.95
CA THR A 310 9.20 -11.53 -11.24
C THR A 310 9.38 -11.40 -9.72
N PHE A 311 8.37 -11.78 -8.91
CA PHE A 311 8.51 -11.82 -7.45
C PHE A 311 9.68 -12.70 -6.98
N ALA A 312 9.91 -13.84 -7.66
CA ALA A 312 11.02 -14.74 -7.35
C ALA A 312 12.37 -14.08 -7.67
N GLU A 313 12.51 -13.44 -8.83
CA GLU A 313 13.75 -12.75 -9.20
C GLU A 313 14.02 -11.53 -8.30
N ALA A 314 12.98 -10.78 -7.91
CA ALA A 314 13.11 -9.64 -7.01
C ALA A 314 13.66 -10.03 -5.62
N SER A 315 13.28 -11.21 -5.11
CA SER A 315 13.83 -11.74 -3.85
C SER A 315 15.34 -11.99 -3.90
N GLU A 316 15.86 -12.26 -5.08
CA GLU A 316 17.26 -12.56 -5.31
C GLU A 316 18.09 -11.32 -5.72
N HIS A 317 17.45 -10.19 -6.01
CA HIS A 317 18.12 -9.01 -6.55
C HIS A 317 19.14 -8.40 -5.56
N PRO A 318 20.39 -8.11 -5.99
CA PRO A 318 21.45 -7.64 -5.08
C PRO A 318 21.09 -6.40 -4.26
N HIS A 319 20.39 -5.43 -4.85
CA HIS A 319 19.96 -4.23 -4.13
C HIS A 319 18.89 -4.53 -3.07
N ILE A 320 17.95 -5.44 -3.36
CA ILE A 320 16.89 -5.84 -2.43
C ILE A 320 17.49 -6.60 -1.24
N LYS A 321 18.44 -7.51 -1.52
CA LYS A 321 19.22 -8.24 -0.50
C LYS A 321 20.09 -7.33 0.35
N ALA A 322 20.89 -6.45 -0.27
CA ALA A 322 21.76 -5.52 0.44
C ALA A 322 20.97 -4.56 1.36
N ARG A 323 19.73 -4.25 0.96
CA ARG A 323 18.82 -3.47 1.80
C ARG A 323 18.10 -4.32 2.83
N SER A 324 18.04 -5.64 2.74
CA SER A 324 17.17 -6.49 3.56
C SER A 324 15.71 -6.03 3.48
N SER A 325 15.27 -5.67 2.26
CA SER A 325 13.90 -5.19 2.02
C SER A 325 12.85 -6.30 2.04
N LEU A 326 13.29 -7.54 1.84
CA LEU A 326 12.49 -8.74 2.04
C LEU A 326 13.11 -9.56 3.18
N ILE A 327 12.26 -10.24 3.95
CA ILE A 327 12.61 -11.11 5.07
C ILE A 327 11.95 -12.47 4.90
N GLU A 328 12.52 -13.48 5.53
CA GLU A 328 11.91 -14.79 5.67
C GLU A 328 11.26 -14.90 7.06
N LEU A 329 9.97 -15.19 7.09
CA LEU A 329 9.20 -15.40 8.32
C LEU A 329 8.24 -16.57 8.07
N ASP A 330 8.29 -17.60 8.92
CA ASP A 330 7.55 -18.86 8.76
C ASP A 330 7.68 -19.46 7.35
N HIS A 331 8.91 -19.57 6.87
CA HIS A 331 9.24 -20.12 5.55
C HIS A 331 8.54 -19.40 4.38
N THR A 332 8.13 -18.14 4.60
CA THR A 332 7.48 -17.30 3.61
C THR A 332 8.27 -16.01 3.44
N THR A 333 8.60 -15.67 2.19
CA THR A 333 9.18 -14.37 1.85
C THR A 333 8.15 -13.26 2.04
N GLN A 334 8.50 -12.24 2.81
CA GLN A 334 7.64 -11.09 3.10
C GLN A 334 8.41 -9.78 3.04
N HIS A 335 7.72 -8.65 2.99
CA HIS A 335 8.38 -7.34 3.11
C HIS A 335 8.90 -7.11 4.53
N ALA A 336 10.07 -6.48 4.66
CA ALA A 336 10.53 -5.93 5.94
C ALA A 336 9.70 -4.70 6.32
N PRO A 337 9.56 -4.39 7.63
CA PRO A 337 8.96 -3.14 8.09
C PRO A 337 9.52 -1.90 7.38
N ALA A 338 8.62 -0.97 7.03
CA ALA A 338 8.94 0.27 6.35
C ALA A 338 8.09 1.44 6.89
N PRO A 339 8.60 2.69 6.88
CA PRO A 339 9.95 3.11 6.47
C PRO A 339 11.02 2.75 7.53
N ARG A 340 12.27 3.16 7.33
CA ARG A 340 13.38 2.92 8.27
C ARG A 340 13.58 4.10 9.20
N PHE A 341 13.89 3.81 10.46
CA PHE A 341 14.16 4.79 11.50
C PHE A 341 15.58 4.63 12.03
N SER A 342 16.32 5.73 12.17
CA SER A 342 17.73 5.70 12.58
C SER A 342 17.93 5.46 14.08
N ARG A 343 17.05 5.99 14.94
CA ARG A 343 17.14 5.90 16.40
C ARG A 343 16.29 4.77 16.99
N THR A 344 15.09 4.56 16.45
CA THR A 344 14.10 3.58 16.93
C THR A 344 13.72 2.63 15.78
N PRO A 345 14.68 1.81 15.28
CA PRO A 345 14.41 0.91 14.17
C PRO A 345 13.31 -0.10 14.56
N SER A 346 12.43 -0.42 13.60
CA SER A 346 11.48 -1.53 13.76
C SER A 346 12.20 -2.86 13.98
N ALA A 347 11.64 -3.70 14.86
CA ALA A 347 12.09 -5.07 15.04
C ALA A 347 11.66 -5.97 13.85
N ILE A 348 12.26 -7.15 13.74
CA ILE A 348 11.75 -8.19 12.83
C ILE A 348 10.39 -8.65 13.39
N PRO A 349 9.30 -8.62 12.60
CA PRO A 349 7.97 -8.96 13.11
C PRO A 349 7.88 -10.43 13.53
N ALA A 350 7.08 -10.70 14.56
CA ALA A 350 6.74 -12.07 14.94
C ALA A 350 5.75 -12.70 13.95
N ALA A 351 5.79 -14.02 13.86
CA ALA A 351 4.82 -14.82 13.14
C ALA A 351 3.37 -14.53 13.59
N PRO A 352 2.37 -14.77 12.72
CA PRO A 352 0.97 -14.70 13.11
C PRO A 352 0.65 -15.53 14.36
N PRO A 353 -0.14 -15.03 15.32
CA PRO A 353 -0.61 -15.82 16.46
C PRO A 353 -1.36 -17.06 16.00
N THR A 354 -1.04 -18.22 16.58
CA THR A 354 -1.67 -19.51 16.23
C THR A 354 -2.77 -19.93 17.20
N SER A 355 -2.91 -19.24 18.34
CA SER A 355 -3.91 -19.50 19.36
C SER A 355 -4.56 -18.21 19.86
N ALA A 356 -5.81 -18.32 20.32
CA ALA A 356 -6.50 -17.21 20.94
C ALA A 356 -5.94 -16.91 22.34
N THR A 357 -5.89 -15.63 22.69
CA THR A 357 -5.58 -15.09 24.02
C THR A 357 -6.89 -14.74 24.71
N PRO A 358 -7.11 -15.13 25.98
CA PRO A 358 -8.25 -14.65 26.75
C PRO A 358 -8.21 -13.12 26.83
N ILE A 359 -9.33 -12.46 26.54
CA ILE A 359 -9.38 -10.98 26.50
C ILE A 359 -8.95 -10.36 27.82
N SER A 360 -9.24 -11.06 28.93
CA SER A 360 -8.88 -10.62 30.27
C SER A 360 -7.37 -10.51 30.49
N ASP A 361 -6.54 -11.24 29.73
CA ASP A 361 -5.08 -11.28 29.87
C ASP A 361 -4.36 -10.21 29.02
N VAL A 362 -5.08 -9.57 28.09
CA VAL A 362 -4.54 -8.54 27.19
C VAL A 362 -4.33 -7.24 27.96
N TRP A 363 -3.15 -6.62 27.85
CA TRP A 363 -2.79 -5.32 28.48
C TRP A 363 -3.10 -5.23 29.99
N ARG A 364 -2.75 -6.28 30.74
CA ARG A 364 -2.79 -6.28 32.20
C ARG A 364 -1.65 -5.50 32.84
#